data_AF-A0A6N8ZCB1-F1
#
_entry.id   AF-A0A6N8ZCB1-F1
#
_cell.length_a   1.000
_cell.length_b   1.000
_cell.length_c   1.000
_cell.angle_alpha   90.00
_cell.angle_beta   90.00
_cell.angle_gamma   90.00
#
_symmetry.space_group_name_H-M   'P 1'
#
loop_
_entity.id
_entity.type
_entity.pdbx_description
1 polymer ?
#
loop_
_entity_poly.entity_id
_entity_poly.type
_entity_poly.pdbx_seq_one_letter_code
_entity_poly.pdbx_strand_id
1 'polypeptide(L)'
;MTDVNIAVELLGDAQDDTFDTAIIISGDSDLSGPVNAIRQRYSDKRIVVAFPPNHVSKQLRQSANASFIIGRRMFSASLFLEQVPTPGGYVINKPPEGT
;
A
#
# COMPACT_ATOMS: atom_id res chain seq x y z
N MET A 1 12.93 6.88 -1.47
CA MET A 1 13.17 6.64 -0.03
C MET A 1 11.79 6.69 0.62
N THR A 2 11.16 5.53 0.82
CA THR A 2 9.69 5.42 1.03
C THR A 2 9.35 4.26 1.96
N ASP A 3 10.01 3.12 1.78
CA ASP A 3 10.00 1.94 2.65
C ASP A 3 10.32 2.26 4.12
N VAL A 4 11.38 3.02 4.39
CA VAL A 4 11.77 3.42 5.76
C VAL A 4 10.68 4.26 6.42
N ASN A 5 10.14 5.26 5.71
CA ASN A 5 9.11 6.14 6.27
C ASN A 5 7.83 5.35 6.56
N ILE A 6 7.39 4.47 5.65
CA ILE A 6 6.23 3.61 5.88
C ILE A 6 6.45 2.71 7.11
N ALA A 7 7.64 2.13 7.26
CA ALA A 7 7.95 1.29 8.41
C ALA A 7 7.90 2.06 9.73
N VAL A 8 8.45 3.28 9.75
CA VAL A 8 8.48 4.16 10.93
C VAL A 8 7.07 4.57 11.33
N GLU A 9 6.28 5.09 10.39
CA GLU A 9 4.89 5.52 10.66
C GLU A 9 4.04 4.33 11.12
N LEU A 10 4.12 3.19 10.43
CA LEU A 10 3.32 2.00 10.79
C LEU A 10 3.65 1.48 12.20
N LEU A 11 4.92 1.52 12.62
CA LEU A 11 5.34 1.15 13.96
C LEU A 11 4.93 2.20 15.00
N GLY A 12 5.03 3.48 14.68
CA GLY A 12 4.57 4.59 15.52
C GLY A 12 3.06 4.52 15.77
N ASP A 13 2.29 4.35 14.71
CA ASP A 13 0.83 4.16 14.77
C ASP A 13 0.44 2.93 15.62
N ALA A 14 1.22 1.85 15.54
CA ALA A 14 0.98 0.66 16.36
C ALA A 14 1.29 0.90 17.84
N GLN A 15 2.32 1.71 18.12
CA GLN A 15 2.73 2.09 19.46
C GLN A 15 1.77 3.09 20.11
N ASP A 16 1.22 4.01 19.32
CA ASP A 16 0.28 5.05 19.75
C ASP A 16 -1.18 4.57 19.72
N ASP A 17 -1.40 3.29 19.39
CA ASP A 17 -2.71 2.64 19.37
C ASP A 17 -3.71 3.28 18.37
N THR A 18 -3.21 3.85 17.27
CA THR A 18 -4.02 4.67 16.33
C THR A 18 -4.82 3.85 15.31
N PHE A 19 -4.61 2.53 15.24
CA PHE A 19 -5.37 1.62 14.39
C PHE A 19 -5.63 0.28 15.05
N ASP A 20 -6.72 -0.39 14.69
CA ASP A 20 -6.91 -1.82 14.98
C ASP A 20 -6.50 -2.71 13.81
N THR A 21 -6.75 -2.21 12.59
CA THR A 21 -6.37 -2.88 11.34
C THR A 21 -5.72 -1.90 10.37
N ALA A 22 -4.51 -2.21 9.94
CA ALA A 22 -3.81 -1.48 8.89
C ALA A 22 -3.94 -2.22 7.55
N ILE A 23 -4.22 -1.47 6.47
CA ILE A 23 -4.17 -1.99 5.09
C ILE A 23 -2.93 -1.41 4.41
N ILE A 24 -1.99 -2.28 4.05
CA ILE A 24 -0.77 -1.91 3.34
C ILE A 24 -0.99 -2.20 1.85
N ILE A 25 -0.96 -1.16 1.02
CA ILE A 25 -1.03 -1.31 -0.45
C ILE A 25 0.39 -1.34 -0.99
N SER A 26 0.96 -2.54 -1.10
CA SER A 26 2.33 -2.72 -1.60
C SER A 26 2.58 -4.17 -2.01
N GLY A 27 3.55 -4.37 -2.90
CA GLY A 27 4.16 -5.68 -3.13
C GLY A 27 5.65 -5.72 -2.80
N ASP A 28 6.14 -4.74 -2.03
CA ASP A 28 7.53 -4.64 -1.58
C ASP A 28 7.82 -5.61 -0.42
N SER A 29 8.78 -6.51 -0.59
CA SER A 29 9.18 -7.46 0.44
C SER A 29 9.81 -6.81 1.67
N ASP A 30 10.36 -5.60 1.55
CA ASP A 30 11.11 -4.96 2.64
C ASP A 30 10.17 -4.54 3.79
N LEU A 31 8.88 -4.37 3.51
CA LEU A 31 7.84 -4.15 4.53
C LEU A 31 7.56 -5.40 5.39
N SER A 32 8.09 -6.58 5.07
CA SER A 32 7.89 -7.79 5.89
C SER A 32 8.49 -7.63 7.29
N GLY A 33 9.58 -6.87 7.42
CA GLY A 33 10.23 -6.57 8.70
C GLY A 33 9.29 -5.87 9.69
N PRO A 34 8.80 -4.66 9.39
CA PRO A 34 7.87 -3.95 10.27
C PRO A 34 6.54 -4.71 10.50
N VAL A 35 6.02 -5.40 9.48
CA VAL A 35 4.79 -6.22 9.64
C VAL A 35 4.98 -7.32 10.67
N ASN A 36 6.09 -8.07 10.60
CA ASN A 36 6.40 -9.09 11.59
C ASN A 36 6.60 -8.47 12.99
N ALA A 37 7.29 -7.34 13.06
CA ALA A 37 7.56 -6.66 14.33
C ALA A 37 6.27 -6.25 15.06
N ILE A 38 5.27 -5.75 14.32
CA ILE A 38 3.96 -5.36 14.88
C ILE A 38 3.20 -6.60 15.34
N ARG A 39 3.07 -7.61 14.49
CA ARG A 39 2.34 -8.84 14.85
C ARG A 39 2.92 -9.57 16.06
N GLN A 40 4.23 -9.45 16.28
CA GLN A 40 4.90 -10.03 17.44
C GLN A 40 4.70 -9.22 18.73
N ARG A 41 4.60 -7.88 18.64
CA ARG A 41 4.50 -6.98 19.80
C ARG A 41 3.06 -6.68 20.20
N TYR A 42 2.15 -6.69 19.24
CA TYR A 42 0.76 -6.26 19.43
C TYR A 42 -0.18 -7.35 18.88
N SER A 43 -0.63 -8.25 19.75
CA SER A 43 -1.49 -9.39 19.37
C SER A 43 -2.83 -8.97 18.78
N ASP A 44 -3.33 -7.81 19.20
CA ASP A 44 -4.69 -7.36 18.90
C ASP A 44 -4.73 -6.57 17.57
N LYS A 45 -3.57 -6.20 17.05
CA LYS A 45 -3.41 -5.45 15.80
C LYS A 45 -3.36 -6.37 14.60
N ARG A 46 -4.08 -5.99 13.54
CA ARG A 46 -4.15 -6.76 12.30
C ARG A 46 -3.52 -6.00 11.15
N ILE A 47 -2.77 -6.71 10.31
CA ILE A 47 -2.22 -6.18 9.07
C ILE A 47 -2.78 -6.97 7.89
N VAL A 48 -3.38 -6.24 6.95
CA VAL A 48 -3.86 -6.78 5.68
C VAL A 48 -3.04 -6.18 4.55
N VAL A 49 -2.55 -7.01 3.63
CA VAL A 49 -1.79 -6.53 2.48
C VAL A 49 -2.64 -6.60 1.21
N ALA A 50 -2.81 -5.45 0.56
CA ALA A 50 -3.47 -5.32 -0.72
C ALA A 50 -2.42 -5.21 -1.83
N PHE A 51 -2.23 -6.27 -2.59
CA PHE A 51 -1.22 -6.33 -3.65
C PHE A 51 -1.72 -5.65 -4.93
N PRO A 52 -0.91 -4.80 -5.58
CA PRO A 52 -1.16 -4.37 -6.95
C PRO A 52 -1.19 -5.57 -7.92
N PRO A 53 -1.86 -5.45 -9.09
CA PRO A 53 -1.88 -6.49 -10.10
C PRO A 53 -0.45 -6.86 -10.50
N ASN A 54 -0.18 -8.17 -10.59
CA ASN A 54 1.12 -8.72 -11.00
C ASN A 54 2.32 -8.35 -10.10
N HIS A 55 2.10 -7.68 -8.95
CA HIS A 55 3.15 -7.27 -8.04
C HIS A 55 2.92 -7.84 -6.64
N VAL A 56 3.24 -9.13 -6.49
CA VAL A 56 2.99 -9.92 -5.27
C VAL A 56 4.30 -10.38 -4.65
N SER A 57 4.54 -10.01 -3.39
CA SER A 57 5.62 -10.57 -2.58
C SER A 57 5.11 -11.74 -1.72
N LYS A 58 5.70 -12.92 -1.91
CA LYS A 58 5.39 -14.12 -1.10
C LYS A 58 5.77 -13.91 0.37
N GLN A 59 6.90 -13.26 0.62
CA GLN A 59 7.39 -12.99 1.97
C GLN A 59 6.45 -12.03 2.71
N LEU A 60 6.06 -10.92 2.06
CA LEU A 60 5.14 -9.96 2.66
C LEU A 60 3.78 -10.62 2.93
N ARG A 61 3.29 -11.43 1.98
CA ARG A 61 2.04 -12.20 2.15
C ARG A 61 2.08 -13.10 3.39
N GLN A 62 3.19 -13.79 3.63
CA GLN A 62 3.34 -14.68 4.78
C GLN A 62 3.44 -13.92 6.10
N SER A 63 4.00 -12.71 6.08
CA SER A 63 4.11 -11.86 7.27
C SER A 63 2.77 -11.23 7.68
N ALA A 64 1.81 -11.03 6.78
CA ALA A 64 0.53 -10.39 7.11
C ALA A 64 -0.51 -11.34 7.74
N ASN A 65 -1.55 -10.78 8.36
CA ASN A 65 -2.70 -11.57 8.84
C ASN A 65 -3.60 -12.04 7.68
N ALA A 66 -3.73 -11.22 6.64
CA ALA A 66 -4.47 -11.55 5.43
C ALA A 66 -3.89 -10.78 4.23
N SER A 67 -4.24 -11.23 3.02
CA SER A 67 -3.91 -10.47 1.82
C SER A 67 -4.90 -10.70 0.70
N PHE A 68 -4.99 -9.74 -0.22
CA PHE A 68 -5.76 -9.87 -1.46
C PHE A 68 -5.06 -9.12 -2.60
N ILE A 69 -5.49 -9.38 -3.84
CA ILE A 69 -5.01 -8.66 -5.02
C ILE A 69 -6.05 -7.61 -5.39
N ILE A 70 -5.62 -6.37 -5.57
CA ILE A 70 -6.45 -5.31 -6.14
C ILE A 70 -6.58 -5.60 -7.64
N GLY A 71 -7.79 -5.96 -8.09
CA GLY A 71 -8.01 -6.35 -9.48
C GLY A 71 -7.83 -5.20 -10.48
N ARG A 72 -7.38 -5.49 -11.71
CA ARG A 72 -7.15 -4.47 -12.76
C ARG A 72 -8.36 -3.56 -13.01
N ARG A 73 -9.58 -4.08 -12.90
CA ARG A 73 -10.82 -3.31 -13.06
C ARG A 73 -10.91 -2.13 -12.09
N MET A 74 -10.44 -2.29 -10.85
CA MET A 74 -10.44 -1.21 -9.85
C MET A 74 -9.55 -0.05 -10.30
N PHE A 75 -8.37 -0.36 -10.85
CA PHE A 75 -7.46 0.67 -11.37
C PHE A 75 -8.09 1.41 -12.55
N SER A 76 -8.59 0.68 -13.54
CA SER A 76 -9.22 1.27 -14.73
C SER A 76 -10.40 2.18 -14.37
N ALA A 77 -11.18 1.82 -13.34
CA ALA A 77 -12.30 2.63 -12.87
C ALA A 77 -11.89 3.82 -11.98
N SER A 78 -10.63 3.86 -11.52
CA SER A 78 -10.11 4.89 -10.60
C SER A 78 -9.06 5.80 -11.25
N LEU A 79 -8.90 5.74 -12.58
CA LEU A 79 -8.03 6.66 -13.30
C LEU A 79 -8.67 8.05 -13.38
N PHE A 80 -7.83 9.07 -13.34
CA PHE A 80 -8.24 10.41 -13.75
C PHE A 80 -8.66 10.43 -15.23
N LEU A 81 -9.36 11.49 -15.62
CA LEU A 81 -9.64 11.78 -17.02
C LEU A 81 -8.34 11.89 -17.83
N GLU A 82 -8.42 11.65 -19.13
CA GLU A 82 -7.30 11.81 -20.08
C GLU A 82 -6.65 13.21 -19.99
N GLN A 83 -7.44 14.22 -19.63
CA GLN A 83 -6.99 15.58 -19.39
C GLN A 83 -7.52 16.08 -18.05
N VAL A 84 -6.61 16.54 -17.19
CA VAL A 84 -6.94 17.12 -15.89
C VAL A 84 -6.57 18.60 -15.91
N PRO A 85 -7.54 19.53 -15.97
CA PRO A 85 -7.27 20.95 -15.89
C PRO A 85 -6.85 21.33 -14.47
N THR A 86 -5.82 22.16 -14.36
CA THR A 86 -5.39 22.73 -13.08
C THR A 86 -5.99 24.12 -12.87
N PRO A 87 -6.11 24.61 -11.62
CA PRO A 87 -6.60 25.97 -11.36
C PRO A 87 -5.80 27.08 -12.07
N GLY A 88 -4.53 26.83 -12.40
CA GLY A 88 -3.67 27.78 -13.12
C GLY A 88 -3.79 27.77 -14.64
N GLY A 89 -4.74 27.03 -15.22
CA GLY A 89 -4.97 26.95 -16.67
C GLY A 89 -4.06 25.98 -17.42
N TYR A 90 -3.09 25.36 -16.75
CA TYR A 90 -2.31 24.24 -17.30
C TYR A 90 -3.14 22.95 -17.33
N VAL A 91 -3.02 22.15 -18.39
CA VAL A 91 -3.71 20.87 -18.55
C VAL A 91 -2.71 19.74 -18.47
N ILE A 92 -2.90 18.83 -17.50
CA ILE A 92 -2.11 17.61 -17.37
C ILE A 92 -2.74 16.56 -18.30
N ASN A 93 -1.95 16.07 -19.25
CA ASN A 93 -2.36 14.99 -20.15
C ASN A 93 -1.91 13.64 -19.58
N LYS A 94 -2.73 12.61 -19.78
CA LYS A 94 -2.35 11.24 -19.45
C LYS A 94 -1.09 10.86 -20.24
N PRO A 95 -0.10 10.22 -19.58
CA PRO A 95 1.07 9.71 -20.28
C PRO A 95 0.67 8.60 -21.28
N PRO A 96 1.42 8.43 -22.38
CA PRO A 96 1.22 7.29 -23.28
C PRO A 96 1.35 5.98 -22.49
N GLU A 97 0.60 4.94 -22.89
CA GLU A 97 0.72 3.62 -22.27
C GLU A 97 2.18 3.15 -22.38
N GLY A 98 2.81 2.86 -21.22
CA GLY A 98 4.16 2.33 -21.18
C GLY A 98 4.18 0.90 -21.70
N THR A 99 5.12 0.61 -22.60
CA THR A 99 5.48 -0.75 -23.07
C THR A 99 5.98 -1.63 -21.94
#